data_AF-F0SER7-F1
#
_entry.id   AF-F0SER7-F1
#
_cell.length_a   1.000
_cell.length_b   1.000
_cell.length_c   1.000
_cell.angle_alpha   90.00
_cell.angle_beta   90.00
_cell.angle_gamma   90.00
#
_symmetry.space_group_name_H-M   'P 1'
#
loop_
_entity.id
_entity.type
_entity.pdbx_description
1 polymer ?
#
loop_
_entity_poly.entity_id
_entity_poly.type
_entity_poly.pdbx_seq_one_letter_code
_entity_poly.pdbx_strand_id
1 'polypeptide(L)' 'MRLILENVDEKHYRLLKEMAKSLNFTLKNEEEAEREYSKEFRDKIDKGLRSEAEGNGVKISIEDLWK' A
#
# COMPACT_ATOMS: atom_id res chain seq x y z
N MET A 1 -18.79 -3.00 9.54
CA MET A 1 -19.19 -1.60 9.81
C MET A 1 -17.98 -0.71 9.55
N ARG A 2 -18.14 0.39 8.81
CA ARG A 2 -17.06 1.34 8.50
C ARG A 2 -17.43 2.69 9.15
N LEU A 3 -16.48 3.30 9.85
CA LEU A 3 -16.66 4.60 10.49
C LEU A 3 -15.62 5.57 9.92
N ILE A 4 -16.04 6.80 9.63
CA ILE A 4 -15.18 7.88 9.16
C ILE A 4 -15.29 9.01 10.18
N LEU A 5 -14.15 9.53 10.60
CA LEU A 5 -14.06 10.64 11.56
C LEU A 5 -13.41 11.82 10.85
N GLU A 6 -14.14 12.92 10.72
CA GLU A 6 -13.65 14.17 10.12
C GLU A 6 -13.21 15.15 11.21
N ASN A 7 -12.25 16.03 10.89
CA ASN A 7 -11.74 17.08 11.80
C ASN A 7 -11.17 16.56 13.14
N VAL A 8 -10.45 15.43 13.09
CA VAL A 8 -9.81 14.86 14.29
C VAL A 8 -8.50 15.60 14.59
N ASP A 9 -8.38 16.19 15.78
CA ASP A 9 -7.11 16.76 16.24
C ASP A 9 -6.02 15.69 16.36
N GLU A 10 -4.77 16.10 16.13
CA GLU A 10 -3.60 15.22 16.17
C GLU A 10 -3.45 14.47 17.52
N LYS A 11 -3.78 15.14 18.63
CA LYS A 11 -3.75 14.54 19.97
C LYS A 11 -4.73 13.36 20.09
N HIS A 12 -5.92 13.51 19.51
CA HIS A 12 -6.96 12.49 19.53
C HIS A 12 -6.64 11.37 18.53
N TYR A 13 -6.06 11.70 17.38
CA TYR A 13 -5.58 10.70 16.42
C TYR A 13 -4.55 9.75 17.05
N ARG A 14 -3.59 10.30 17.82
CA ARG A 14 -2.59 9.49 18.54
C ARG A 14 -3.22 8.53 19.54
N LEU A 15 -4.25 8.98 20.26
CA LEU A 15 -5.01 8.14 21.19
C LEU A 15 -5.76 7.02 20.44
N LEU A 16 -6.44 7.35 19.35
CA LEU A 16 -7.15 6.38 18.51
C LEU A 16 -6.21 5.31 17.95
N LYS A 17 -4.98 5.69 17.60
CA LYS A 17 -3.95 4.75 17.12
C LYS A 17 -3.53 3.74 18.18
N GLU A 18 -3.42 4.15 19.44
CA GLU A 18 -3.12 3.23 20.54
C GLU A 18 -4.34 2.34 20.86
N MET A 19 -5.55 2.90 20.86
CA MET A 19 -6.78 2.12 21.04
C MET A 19 -6.96 1.06 19.95
N ALA A 20 -6.61 1.39 18.71
CA ALA A 20 -6.66 0.48 17.56
C ALA A 20 -5.85 -0.79 17.79
N LYS A 21 -4.65 -0.66 18.38
CA LYS A 21 -3.79 -1.80 18.72
C LYS A 21 -4.40 -2.70 19.78
N SER A 22 -5.09 -2.13 20.77
CA SER A 22 -5.70 -2.91 21.86
C SER A 22 -7.01 -3.58 21.46
N LEU A 23 -7.78 -2.96 20.57
CA LEU A 23 -9.13 -3.38 20.20
C LEU A 23 -9.22 -4.06 18.83
N ASN A 24 -8.07 -4.39 18.21
CA ASN A 24 -7.96 -5.10 16.93
C ASN A 24 -8.76 -4.46 15.78
N PHE A 25 -8.88 -3.14 15.73
CA PHE A 25 -9.42 -2.44 14.57
C PHE A 25 -8.33 -1.73 13.79
N THR A 26 -8.49 -1.64 12.48
CA THR A 26 -7.53 -0.95 11.60
C THR A 26 -7.91 0.51 11.49
N LEU A 27 -7.05 1.39 12.00
CA LEU A 27 -7.10 2.83 11.75
C LEU A 27 -6.29 3.12 10.48
N LYS A 28 -6.87 3.82 9.52
CA LYS A 28 -6.17 4.36 8.34
C LYS A 28 -6.55 5.83 8.21
N ASN A 29 -5.56 6.71 8.12
CA ASN A 29 -5.84 8.08 7.71
C ASN A 29 -6.08 8.15 6.19
N GLU A 30 -6.57 9.29 5.68
CA GLU A 30 -6.86 9.45 4.24
C GLU A 30 -5.63 9.21 3.37
N GLU A 31 -4.45 9.71 3.77
CA GLU A 31 -3.22 9.49 3.02
C GLU A 31 -2.81 8.01 2.94
N GLU A 32 -2.94 7.27 4.05
CA GLU A 32 -2.65 5.83 4.12
C GLU A 32 -3.68 5.01 3.34
N ALA A 33 -4.94 5.46 3.32
CA ALA A 33 -5.99 4.85 2.51
C ALA A 33 -5.76 5.08 1.01
N GLU A 34 -5.28 6.26 0.61
CA GLU A 34 -4.97 6.57 -0.79
C GLU A 34 -3.66 5.94 -1.28
N ARG A 35 -2.65 5.82 -0.41
CA ARG A 35 -1.35 5.19 -0.74
C ARG A 35 -1.41 3.68 -0.82
N GLU A 36 -2.51 3.08 -0.42
CA GLU A 36 -2.66 1.63 -0.47
C GLU A 36 -2.81 1.21 -1.94
N TYR A 37 -1.68 0.88 -2.59
CA TYR A 37 -1.67 0.39 -3.96
C TYR A 37 -2.77 -0.66 -4.16
N SER A 38 -3.56 -0.51 -5.23
CA SER A 38 -4.66 -1.44 -5.52
C SER A 38 -4.15 -2.88 -5.51
N LYS A 39 -5.01 -3.81 -5.10
CA LYS A 39 -4.67 -5.24 -5.08
C LYS A 39 -4.12 -5.71 -6.44
N GLU A 40 -4.70 -5.22 -7.53
CA GLU A 40 -4.25 -5.49 -8.89
C GLU A 40 -2.82 -5.02 -9.18
N PHE A 41 -2.40 -3.89 -8.61
CA PHE A 41 -1.03 -3.40 -8.74
C PHE A 41 -0.05 -4.29 -7.98
N ARG A 42 -0.39 -4.66 -6.74
CA ARG A 42 0.43 -5.56 -5.92
C ARG A 42 0.61 -6.92 -6.58
N ASP A 43 -0.48 -7.50 -7.09
CA ASP A 43 -0.45 -8.79 -7.77
C ASP A 43 0.42 -8.75 -9.05
N LYS A 44 0.47 -7.62 -9.77
CA LYS A 44 1.37 -7.44 -10.92
C LYS A 44 2.84 -7.40 -10.51
N ILE A 45 3.17 -6.68 -9.45
CA ILE A 45 4.54 -6.62 -8.92
C ILE A 45 5.00 -7.99 -8.45
N ASP A 46 4.17 -8.69 -7.66
CA ASP A 46 4.48 -10.02 -7.16
C ASP A 46 4.64 -11.04 -8.30
N LYS A 47 3.82 -10.94 -9.35
CA LYS A 47 3.97 -11.76 -10.55
C LYS A 47 5.29 -11.47 -11.28
N GLY A 48 5.65 -10.20 -11.43
CA GLY A 48 6.92 -9.79 -12.04
C GLY A 48 8.13 -10.33 -11.27
N LEU A 49 8.13 -10.18 -9.94
CA LEU A 49 9.18 -10.71 -9.06
C LEU A 49 9.32 -12.23 -9.16
N ARG A 50 8.21 -12.97 -9.23
CA ARG A 50 8.24 -14.43 -9.44
C ARG A 50 8.80 -14.79 -10.81
N SER A 51 8.39 -14.09 -11.87
CA SER A 51 8.93 -14.33 -13.22
C SER A 51 10.42 -14.03 -13.31
N GLU A 52 10.93 -13.00 -12.62
CA GLU A 52 12.37 -12.73 -12.53
C GLU A 52 13.11 -13.84 -11.78
N ALA A 53 12.58 -14.28 -10.63
CA ALA A 53 13.15 -15.38 -9.85
C ALA A 53 13.18 -16.72 -10.61
N GLU A 54 12.20 -16.95 -11.48
CA GLU A 54 12.12 -18.10 -12.38
C GLU A 54 13.00 -17.97 -13.64
N GLY A 55 13.73 -16.85 -13.79
CA GLY A 55 14.62 -16.61 -14.93
C GLY A 55 13.91 -16.19 -16.22
N ASN A 56 12.61 -15.86 -16.16
CA ASN A 56 11.78 -15.43 -17.29
C ASN A 56 11.88 -13.91 -17.57
N GLY A 57 13.06 -13.33 -17.33
CA GLY A 57 13.32 -11.90 -17.56
C GLY A 57 13.86 -11.62 -18.96
N VAL A 58 13.55 -10.45 -19.51
CA VAL A 58 14.16 -9.95 -20.77
C VAL A 58 15.16 -8.87 -20.42
N LYS A 59 16.43 -9.07 -20.82
CA LYS A 59 17.46 -8.04 -20.66
C LYS A 59 17.35 -7.06 -21.83
N ILE A 60 16.88 -5.85 -21.54
CA ILE A 60 16.74 -4.77 -22.52
C ILE A 60 17.87 -3.76 -22.29
N SER A 61 18.48 -3.27 -23.37
CA SER A 61 19.47 -2.21 -23.33
C SER A 61 18.78 -0.86 -23.03
N ILE A 62 19.47 0.09 -22.40
CA ILE A 62 18.83 1.38 -22.07
C ILE A 62 18.42 2.09 -23.37
N GLU A 63 19.20 1.93 -24.43
CA GLU A 63 18.97 2.52 -25.74
C GLU A 63 17.67 2.02 -26.41
N ASP A 64 17.24 0.79 -26.11
CA ASP A 64 16.01 0.20 -26.66
C ASP A 64 14.74 0.57 -25.86
N LEU A 65 14.86 1.14 -24.66
CA LEU A 65 13.71 1.60 -23.86
C LEU A 65 13.12 2.93 -24.36
N TRP A 66 13.85 3.68 -25.18
CA TRP A 66 13.50 5.04 -25.61
C TRP A 66 13.17 5.18 -27.10
N LYS A 67 12.95 4.07 -27.82
CA LYS A 67 12.39 4.07 -29.18
C LYS A 67 10.87 4.14 -29.15
#